data_AF-A0A847T6N7-F1
#
_entry.id   AF-A0A847T6N7-F1
#
_cell.length_a   1.000
_cell.length_b   1.000
_cell.length_c   1.000
_cell.angle_alpha   90.00
_cell.angle_beta   90.00
_cell.angle_gamma   90.00
#
_symmetry.space_group_name_H-M   'P 1'
#
loop_
_entity.id
_entity.type
_entity.pdbx_description
1 polymer ?
#
loop_
_entity_poly.entity_id
_entity_poly.type
_entity_poly.pdbx_seq_one_letter_code
_entity_poly.pdbx_strand_id
1 'polypeptide(L)'
;MKNIVVKDTSVLRFFMLCFLSMSCNSYTKPTPEKYKYINRYFSSNDYTEDSIYIVGVLNKILEQNVGPFSAKKAYNIKATSIYLDSILYAPDKKGMVILFITKTDKEKIEYYGDDTTRYFYSANYLFGLKDSISNNIKLFDYGAIRFINFNNYEKAKDALFEYCFGRRATDRPWNNHEPMYNMDDVRFWKGEQFNEIKSDTSFIHLK
;
A
#
# COMPACT_ATOMS: atom_id res chain seq x y z
N MET A 1 54.83 47.52 -7.96
CA MET A 1 54.74 46.26 -7.20
C MET A 1 53.34 45.69 -7.37
N LYS A 2 53.19 44.50 -7.97
CA LYS A 2 51.89 43.84 -8.17
C LYS A 2 51.69 42.79 -7.06
N ASN A 3 50.70 43.00 -6.20
CA ASN A 3 50.26 41.98 -5.24
C ASN A 3 49.37 40.96 -5.97
N ILE A 4 49.84 39.72 -6.07
CA ILE A 4 49.07 38.60 -6.59
C ILE A 4 48.34 37.97 -5.41
N VAL A 5 47.04 38.26 -5.29
CA VAL A 5 46.16 37.56 -4.36
C VAL A 5 45.72 36.26 -5.04
N VAL A 6 46.36 35.15 -4.67
CA VAL A 6 45.92 33.81 -5.08
C VAL A 6 44.67 33.48 -4.25
N LYS A 7 43.49 33.63 -4.85
CA LYS A 7 42.23 33.16 -4.26
C LYS A 7 42.20 31.64 -4.40
N ASP A 8 42.46 30.95 -3.30
CA ASP A 8 42.41 29.50 -3.22
C ASP A 8 40.95 29.01 -3.26
N THR A 9 40.43 28.84 -4.48
CA THR A 9 39.06 28.37 -4.76
C THR A 9 38.88 26.86 -4.56
N SER A 10 39.94 26.15 -4.15
CA SER A 10 39.94 24.69 -4.03
C SER A 10 39.15 24.18 -2.82
N VAL A 11 39.24 24.91 -1.69
CA VAL A 11 38.61 24.52 -0.42
C VAL A 11 37.08 24.61 -0.48
N LEU A 12 36.55 25.61 -1.20
CA LEU A 12 35.09 25.82 -1.31
C LEU A 12 34.39 24.73 -2.14
N ARG A 13 35.09 24.14 -3.12
CA ARG A 13 34.54 23.02 -3.93
C ARG A 13 34.46 21.71 -3.14
N PHE A 14 35.38 21.49 -2.20
CA PHE A 14 35.40 20.28 -1.39
C PHE A 14 34.22 20.22 -0.40
N PHE A 15 33.88 21.34 0.22
CA PHE A 15 32.73 21.41 1.14
C PHE A 15 31.38 21.23 0.41
N MET A 16 31.24 21.68 -0.83
CA MET A 16 29.98 21.54 -1.56
C MET A 16 29.70 20.10 -2.02
N LEU A 17 30.74 19.28 -2.21
CA LEU A 17 30.61 17.86 -2.55
C LEU A 17 30.20 17.00 -1.34
N CYS A 18 30.62 17.34 -0.11
CA CYS A 18 30.24 16.60 1.10
C CYS A 18 28.76 16.79 1.49
N PHE A 19 28.14 17.94 1.17
CA PHE A 19 26.71 18.17 1.45
C PHE A 19 25.78 17.46 0.46
N LEU A 20 26.26 17.10 -0.73
CA LEU A 20 25.46 16.35 -1.71
C LEU A 20 25.39 14.85 -1.41
N SER A 21 26.30 14.32 -0.57
CA SER A 21 26.32 12.90 -0.18
C SER A 21 25.44 12.54 1.02
N MET A 22 24.78 13.50 1.69
CA MET A 22 23.89 13.20 2.83
C MET A 22 22.41 12.99 2.46
N SER A 23 22.05 13.08 1.18
CA SER A 23 20.70 12.72 0.71
C SER A 23 20.61 11.26 0.29
N CYS A 24 20.91 10.34 1.21
CA CYS A 24 20.45 8.96 1.13
C CYS A 24 19.40 8.72 2.22
N ASN A 25 18.23 9.33 2.07
CA ASN A 25 17.05 8.94 2.83
C ASN A 25 16.44 7.67 2.23
N SER A 26 17.13 6.55 2.40
CA SER A 26 16.51 5.22 2.29
C SER A 26 15.78 4.95 3.61
N TYR A 27 14.58 5.52 3.76
CA TYR A 27 13.70 5.27 4.91
C TYR A 27 12.97 3.91 4.82
N THR A 28 13.57 2.93 4.15
CA THR A 28 13.04 1.57 4.11
C THR A 28 13.74 0.74 5.17
N LYS A 29 13.06 0.50 6.31
CA LYS A 29 13.54 -0.46 7.32
C LYS A 29 12.85 -1.80 7.07
N PRO A 30 13.56 -2.80 6.51
CA PRO A 30 12.96 -4.11 6.30
C PRO A 30 12.66 -4.78 7.63
N THR A 31 11.66 -5.65 7.62
CA THR A 31 11.31 -6.48 8.77
C THR A 31 12.48 -7.39 9.16
N PRO A 32 12.93 -7.40 10.43
CA PRO A 32 13.99 -8.28 10.88
C PRO A 32 13.62 -9.74 10.63
N GLU A 33 14.54 -10.54 10.08
CA GLU A 33 14.27 -11.91 9.61
C GLU A 33 13.59 -12.80 10.67
N LYS A 34 13.98 -12.66 11.94
CA LYS A 34 13.37 -13.41 13.07
C LYS A 34 11.88 -13.12 13.31
N TYR A 35 11.37 -11.99 12.80
CA TYR A 35 9.96 -11.60 12.91
C TYR A 35 9.23 -11.68 11.57
N LYS A 36 9.94 -12.00 10.49
CA LYS A 36 9.37 -12.03 9.14
C LYS A 36 8.44 -13.23 8.98
N TYR A 37 7.24 -12.97 8.45
CA TYR A 37 6.25 -13.99 8.14
C TYR A 37 5.57 -13.69 6.80
N ILE A 38 5.69 -14.63 5.86
CA ILE A 38 5.05 -14.57 4.55
C ILE A 38 4.42 -15.93 4.27
N ASN A 39 3.10 -16.02 4.40
CA ASN A 39 2.23 -17.11 3.92
C ASN A 39 2.72 -18.56 4.11
N ARG A 40 3.55 -18.84 5.13
CA ARG A 40 4.30 -20.10 5.24
C ARG A 40 3.43 -21.37 5.31
N TYR A 41 2.18 -21.22 5.76
CA TYR A 41 1.28 -22.33 6.06
C TYR A 41 -0.03 -22.31 5.26
N PHE A 42 -0.06 -21.60 4.14
CA PHE A 42 -1.21 -21.54 3.23
C PHE A 42 -0.95 -22.37 2.00
N SER A 43 -1.93 -23.18 1.60
CA SER A 43 -1.84 -23.94 0.37
C SER A 43 -2.13 -23.06 -0.84
N SER A 44 -1.68 -23.48 -2.02
CA SER A 44 -2.04 -22.82 -3.28
C SER A 44 -3.56 -22.84 -3.52
N ASN A 45 -4.26 -23.86 -3.02
CA ASN A 45 -5.71 -23.96 -3.14
C ASN A 45 -6.40 -22.91 -2.27
N ASP A 46 -6.00 -22.79 -0.99
CA ASP A 46 -6.54 -21.75 -0.09
C ASP A 46 -6.38 -20.36 -0.72
N TYR A 47 -5.18 -20.09 -1.27
CA TYR A 47 -4.89 -18.82 -1.93
C TYR A 47 -5.79 -18.59 -3.14
N THR A 48 -6.00 -19.62 -3.96
CA THR A 48 -6.81 -19.52 -5.19
C THR A 48 -8.28 -19.27 -4.86
N GLU A 49 -8.84 -20.02 -3.91
CA GLU A 49 -10.24 -19.87 -3.47
C GLU A 49 -10.48 -18.47 -2.90
N ASP A 50 -9.61 -18.03 -1.99
CA ASP A 50 -9.71 -16.70 -1.39
C ASP A 50 -9.55 -15.61 -2.45
N SER A 51 -8.62 -15.76 -3.40
CA SER A 51 -8.41 -14.80 -4.48
C SER A 51 -9.65 -14.61 -5.34
N ILE A 52 -10.31 -15.70 -5.74
CA ILE A 52 -11.55 -15.66 -6.55
C ILE A 52 -12.65 -14.95 -5.76
N TYR A 53 -12.85 -15.33 -4.49
CA TYR A 53 -13.84 -14.72 -3.61
C TYR A 53 -13.59 -13.21 -3.47
N ILE A 54 -12.36 -12.83 -3.12
CA ILE A 54 -11.96 -11.44 -2.89
C ILE A 54 -12.15 -10.60 -4.14
N VAL A 55 -11.74 -11.08 -5.32
CA VAL A 55 -11.96 -10.36 -6.58
C VAL A 55 -13.46 -10.17 -6.84
N GLY A 56 -14.29 -11.18 -6.57
CA GLY A 56 -15.74 -11.07 -6.66
C GLY A 56 -16.31 -9.99 -5.73
N VAL A 57 -15.86 -9.95 -4.48
CA VAL A 57 -16.26 -8.93 -3.50
C VAL A 57 -15.78 -7.54 -3.92
N LEU A 58 -14.53 -7.39 -4.36
CA LEU A 58 -13.97 -6.11 -4.81
C LEU A 58 -14.73 -5.53 -6.00
N ASN A 59 -15.16 -6.36 -6.96
CA ASN A 59 -15.99 -5.90 -8.07
C ASN A 59 -17.36 -5.39 -7.59
N LYS A 60 -18.00 -6.06 -6.61
CA LYS A 60 -19.24 -5.56 -6.00
C LYS A 60 -19.03 -4.23 -5.26
N ILE A 61 -17.91 -4.08 -4.54
CA ILE A 61 -17.54 -2.82 -3.88
C ILE A 61 -17.40 -1.69 -4.92
N LEU A 62 -16.77 -1.98 -6.07
CA LEU A 62 -16.64 -1.03 -7.19
C LEU A 62 -18.01 -0.65 -7.76
N GLU A 63 -18.88 -1.63 -8.05
CA GLU A 63 -20.24 -1.40 -8.55
C GLU A 63 -21.07 -0.50 -7.61
N GLN A 64 -20.91 -0.70 -6.30
CA GLN A 64 -21.62 0.09 -5.29
C GLN A 64 -20.95 1.44 -4.98
N ASN A 65 -19.75 1.71 -5.52
CA ASN A 65 -18.93 2.90 -5.24
C ASN A 65 -18.74 3.15 -3.73
N VAL A 66 -18.39 2.11 -2.98
CA VAL A 66 -18.13 2.19 -1.53
C VAL A 66 -16.66 1.90 -1.20
N GLY A 67 -16.27 2.14 0.07
CA GLY A 67 -14.90 1.90 0.54
C GLY A 67 -13.85 2.57 -0.34
N PRO A 68 -12.86 1.83 -0.88
CA PRO A 68 -11.75 2.41 -1.65
C PRO A 68 -12.19 3.05 -2.97
N PHE A 69 -13.40 2.74 -3.45
CA PHE A 69 -13.95 3.24 -4.71
C PHE A 69 -14.96 4.39 -4.54
N SER A 70 -15.07 4.96 -3.33
CA SER A 70 -16.03 6.04 -3.05
C SER A 70 -15.77 7.34 -3.81
N ALA A 71 -14.55 7.53 -4.32
CA ALA A 71 -14.20 8.68 -5.14
C ALA A 71 -14.73 8.53 -6.57
N LYS A 72 -16.01 8.86 -6.79
CA LYS A 72 -16.70 8.72 -8.09
C LYS A 72 -15.97 9.39 -9.27
N LYS A 73 -15.18 10.43 -9.02
CA LYS A 73 -14.38 11.11 -10.05
C LYS A 73 -13.11 10.36 -10.46
N ALA A 74 -12.65 9.41 -9.64
CA ALA A 74 -11.44 8.63 -9.87
C ALA A 74 -11.71 7.22 -10.40
N TYR A 75 -12.94 6.71 -10.23
CA TYR A 75 -13.32 5.37 -10.62
C TYR A 75 -14.59 5.38 -11.46
N ASN A 76 -14.57 4.60 -12.52
CA ASN A 76 -15.73 4.35 -13.37
C ASN A 76 -15.93 2.85 -13.50
N ILE A 77 -17.09 2.35 -13.11
CA ILE A 77 -17.41 0.90 -13.04
C ILE A 77 -17.15 0.20 -14.38
N LYS A 78 -17.42 0.86 -15.51
CA LYS A 78 -17.26 0.29 -16.86
C LYS A 78 -15.85 0.45 -17.43
N ALA A 79 -14.98 1.15 -16.72
CA ALA A 79 -13.65 1.54 -17.18
C ALA A 79 -12.53 1.12 -16.23
N THR A 80 -12.89 0.59 -15.06
CA THR A 80 -11.96 0.22 -14.00
C THR A 80 -11.84 -1.30 -13.97
N SER A 81 -10.62 -1.80 -14.14
CA SER A 81 -10.28 -3.21 -13.92
C SER A 81 -9.52 -3.35 -12.62
N ILE A 82 -9.82 -4.39 -11.85
CA ILE A 82 -9.17 -4.69 -10.56
C ILE A 82 -8.19 -5.85 -10.76
N TYR A 83 -6.95 -5.64 -10.34
CA TYR A 83 -5.89 -6.66 -10.31
C TYR A 83 -5.54 -6.94 -8.86
N LEU A 84 -5.86 -8.13 -8.38
CA LEU A 84 -5.35 -8.60 -7.09
C LEU A 84 -3.85 -8.84 -7.23
N ASP A 85 -3.04 -8.10 -6.48
CA ASP A 85 -1.58 -8.27 -6.51
C ASP A 85 -1.17 -9.41 -5.58
N SER A 86 -1.54 -9.31 -4.31
CA SER A 86 -1.11 -10.25 -3.28
C SER A 86 -2.14 -10.35 -2.15
N ILE A 87 -2.25 -11.53 -1.54
CA ILE A 87 -2.88 -11.72 -0.22
C ILE A 87 -1.78 -12.09 0.77
N LEU A 88 -1.67 -11.32 1.85
CA LEU A 88 -0.79 -11.64 2.97
C LEU A 88 -1.64 -12.09 4.15
N TYR A 89 -1.46 -13.33 4.57
CA TYR A 89 -2.22 -13.88 5.68
C TYR A 89 -1.55 -13.58 7.02
N ALA A 90 -2.37 -13.44 8.06
CA ALA A 90 -1.91 -13.44 9.43
C ALA A 90 -1.40 -14.84 9.83
N PRO A 91 -0.48 -14.94 10.81
CA PRO A 91 -0.04 -16.22 11.35
C PRO A 91 -1.17 -17.08 11.95
N ASP A 92 -2.25 -16.45 12.43
CA ASP A 92 -3.42 -17.13 13.02
C ASP A 92 -4.44 -17.63 11.98
N LYS A 93 -4.18 -17.38 10.69
CA LYS A 93 -5.04 -17.67 9.54
C LYS A 93 -6.41 -17.00 9.53
N LYS A 94 -6.69 -16.11 10.48
CA LYS A 94 -7.96 -15.38 10.56
C LYS A 94 -7.86 -14.03 9.89
N GLY A 95 -6.72 -13.37 10.06
CA GLY A 95 -6.43 -12.08 9.42
C GLY A 95 -5.84 -12.22 8.03
N MET A 96 -6.07 -11.20 7.19
CA MET A 96 -5.34 -11.01 5.95
C MET A 96 -5.22 -9.52 5.61
N VAL A 97 -4.21 -9.19 4.82
CA VAL A 97 -4.10 -7.94 4.06
C VAL A 97 -4.22 -8.30 2.60
N ILE A 98 -5.09 -7.59 1.90
CA ILE A 98 -5.38 -7.78 0.49
C ILE A 98 -4.81 -6.58 -0.25
N LEU A 99 -3.82 -6.81 -1.11
CA LEU A 99 -3.16 -5.78 -1.91
C LEU A 99 -3.72 -5.86 -3.33
N PHE A 100 -4.20 -4.75 -3.85
CA PHE A 100 -4.74 -4.72 -5.20
C PHE A 100 -4.43 -3.40 -5.89
N ILE A 101 -4.37 -3.47 -7.22
CA ILE A 101 -4.14 -2.35 -8.10
C ILE A 101 -5.33 -2.25 -9.02
N THR A 102 -5.88 -1.07 -9.21
CA THR A 102 -6.85 -0.81 -10.26
C THR A 102 -6.21 -0.13 -11.44
N LYS A 103 -6.76 -0.40 -12.63
CA LYS A 103 -6.45 0.29 -13.87
C LYS A 103 -7.73 0.94 -14.38
N THR A 104 -7.73 2.25 -14.52
CA THR A 104 -8.88 3.03 -14.97
C THR A 104 -8.56 3.72 -16.28
N ASP A 105 -9.46 3.61 -17.27
CA ASP A 105 -9.38 4.39 -18.51
C ASP A 105 -9.62 5.87 -18.23
N LYS A 106 -8.63 6.72 -18.58
CA LYS A 106 -8.64 8.15 -18.32
C LYS A 106 -9.78 8.87 -19.04
N GLU A 107 -10.13 8.45 -20.24
CA GLU A 107 -11.15 9.14 -21.05
C GLU A 107 -12.56 9.04 -20.44
N LYS A 108 -12.74 8.16 -19.45
CA LYS A 108 -14.02 7.83 -18.84
C LYS A 108 -14.19 8.38 -17.42
N ILE A 109 -13.30 9.26 -16.99
CA ILE A 109 -13.29 9.88 -15.65
C ILE A 109 -13.24 11.41 -15.76
N GLU A 110 -13.92 12.11 -14.84
CA GLU A 110 -14.31 13.53 -15.00
C GLU A 110 -13.18 14.56 -14.87
N TYR A 111 -12.03 14.24 -14.29
CA TYR A 111 -11.07 15.28 -13.89
C TYR A 111 -9.61 14.85 -13.93
N TYR A 112 -8.95 15.02 -15.08
CA TYR A 112 -7.50 14.85 -15.16
C TYR A 112 -6.91 15.84 -16.17
N GLY A 113 -5.84 16.53 -15.77
CA GLY A 113 -5.14 17.53 -16.59
C GLY A 113 -4.50 16.96 -17.85
N ASP A 114 -3.61 17.72 -18.49
CA ASP A 114 -3.08 17.47 -19.85
C ASP A 114 -2.14 16.24 -20.02
N ASP A 115 -2.15 15.28 -19.10
CA ASP A 115 -1.36 14.05 -19.23
C ASP A 115 -1.81 13.22 -20.45
N THR A 116 -0.88 12.77 -21.29
CA THR A 116 -1.17 11.93 -22.46
C THR A 116 -1.45 10.46 -22.11
N THR A 117 -1.35 10.06 -20.84
CA THR A 117 -1.53 8.66 -20.43
C THR A 117 -2.97 8.19 -20.60
N ARG A 118 -3.15 7.09 -21.35
CA ARG A 118 -4.46 6.45 -21.56
C ARG A 118 -5.08 5.86 -20.29
N TYR A 119 -4.24 5.34 -19.39
CA TYR A 119 -4.69 4.65 -18.18
C TYR A 119 -4.06 5.26 -16.94
N PHE A 120 -4.83 5.31 -15.87
CA PHE A 120 -4.31 5.53 -14.52
C PHE A 120 -4.36 4.26 -13.71
N TYR A 121 -3.39 4.14 -12.83
CA TYR A 121 -3.32 3.05 -11.87
C TYR A 121 -3.50 3.61 -10.46
N SER A 122 -4.26 2.90 -9.64
CA SER A 122 -4.39 3.19 -8.21
C SER A 122 -4.02 1.96 -7.43
N ALA A 123 -3.24 2.11 -6.37
CA ALA A 123 -2.82 1.03 -5.49
C ALA A 123 -3.50 1.17 -4.14
N ASN A 124 -4.08 0.09 -3.65
CA ASN A 124 -4.81 0.08 -2.38
C ASN A 124 -4.58 -1.24 -1.65
N TYR A 125 -4.85 -1.24 -0.36
CA TYR A 125 -4.96 -2.46 0.41
C TYR A 125 -6.21 -2.42 1.29
N LEU A 126 -6.76 -3.59 1.59
CA LEU A 126 -7.81 -3.78 2.59
C LEU A 126 -7.35 -4.78 3.64
N PHE A 127 -7.93 -4.68 4.84
CA PHE A 127 -7.85 -5.76 5.79
C PHE A 127 -9.01 -6.72 5.60
N GLY A 128 -8.75 -8.00 5.76
CA GLY A 128 -9.74 -9.06 5.72
C GLY A 128 -9.76 -9.85 7.02
N LEU A 129 -10.95 -10.24 7.46
CA LEU A 129 -11.13 -11.22 8.52
C LEU A 129 -11.94 -12.39 7.96
N LYS A 130 -11.32 -13.58 7.94
CA LYS A 130 -11.96 -14.82 7.55
C LYS A 130 -12.70 -15.41 8.75
N ASP A 131 -14.01 -15.57 8.58
CA ASP A 131 -14.86 -16.23 9.56
C ASP A 131 -14.60 -17.74 9.52
N SER A 132 -14.26 -18.33 10.67
CA SER A 132 -13.84 -19.74 10.75
C SER A 132 -14.98 -20.74 10.53
N ILE A 133 -16.24 -20.30 10.56
CA ILE A 133 -17.41 -21.17 10.44
C ILE A 133 -17.98 -21.11 9.03
N SER A 134 -18.20 -19.89 8.53
CA SER A 134 -18.82 -19.63 7.23
C SER A 134 -17.84 -19.51 6.08
N ASN A 135 -16.52 -19.45 6.35
CA ASN A 135 -15.46 -19.14 5.39
C ASN A 135 -15.65 -17.80 4.65
N ASN A 136 -16.60 -16.97 5.06
CA ASN A 136 -16.77 -15.64 4.50
C ASN A 136 -15.63 -14.72 4.93
N ILE A 137 -15.23 -13.80 4.06
CA ILE A 137 -14.21 -12.81 4.34
C ILE A 137 -14.87 -11.44 4.47
N LYS A 138 -14.78 -10.84 5.65
CA LYS A 138 -15.20 -9.45 5.89
C LYS A 138 -14.06 -8.52 5.52
N LEU A 139 -14.33 -7.50 4.71
CA LEU A 139 -13.33 -6.53 4.26
C LEU A 139 -13.48 -5.19 4.95
N PHE A 140 -12.35 -4.58 5.30
CA PHE A 140 -12.28 -3.31 6.01
C PHE A 140 -11.34 -2.32 5.30
N ASP A 141 -11.83 -1.10 5.07
CA ASP A 141 -11.07 0.00 4.48
C ASP A 141 -10.48 0.90 5.57
N TYR A 142 -9.34 0.49 6.14
CA TYR A 142 -8.51 1.33 7.01
C TYR A 142 -7.34 1.98 6.24
N GLY A 143 -7.47 2.10 4.91
CA GLY A 143 -6.47 2.74 4.08
C GLY A 143 -6.44 4.25 4.33
N ALA A 144 -5.65 4.71 5.31
CA ALA A 144 -5.46 6.15 5.56
C ALA A 144 -4.86 6.88 4.34
N ILE A 145 -4.18 6.15 3.46
CA ILE A 145 -3.58 6.67 2.23
C ILE A 145 -4.13 5.90 1.04
N ARG A 146 -4.77 6.62 0.12
CA ARG A 146 -5.17 6.14 -1.19
C ARG A 146 -4.11 6.54 -2.20
N PHE A 147 -3.40 5.57 -2.75
CA PHE A 147 -2.40 5.84 -3.77
C PHE A 147 -3.09 5.86 -5.13
N ILE A 148 -3.30 7.04 -5.68
CA ILE A 148 -4.06 7.23 -6.92
C ILE A 148 -3.19 7.88 -7.99
N ASN A 149 -3.56 7.63 -9.24
CA ASN A 149 -3.07 8.35 -10.43
C ASN A 149 -1.60 8.07 -10.79
N PHE A 150 -1.15 6.83 -10.63
CA PHE A 150 0.10 6.41 -11.24
C PHE A 150 -0.06 6.25 -12.75
N ASN A 151 0.96 6.65 -13.50
CA ASN A 151 0.98 6.53 -14.96
C ASN A 151 1.39 5.13 -15.46
N ASN A 152 1.81 4.24 -14.57
CA ASN A 152 2.09 2.84 -14.90
C ASN A 152 1.81 1.92 -13.70
N TYR A 153 1.67 0.63 -14.00
CA TYR A 153 1.39 -0.42 -13.02
C TYR A 153 2.54 -0.60 -12.02
N GLU A 154 3.78 -0.64 -12.49
CA GLU A 154 4.95 -0.93 -11.63
C GLU A 154 5.12 0.11 -10.52
N LYS A 155 4.97 1.40 -10.82
CA LYS A 155 5.02 2.46 -9.80
C LYS A 155 3.91 2.33 -8.76
N ALA A 156 2.72 1.94 -9.19
CA ALA A 156 1.61 1.68 -8.28
C ALA A 156 1.95 0.50 -7.34
N LYS A 157 2.52 -0.56 -7.90
CA LYS A 157 2.97 -1.74 -7.17
C LYS A 157 4.11 -1.41 -6.19
N ASP A 158 5.13 -0.69 -6.64
CA ASP A 158 6.27 -0.28 -5.82
C ASP A 158 5.83 0.60 -4.66
N ALA A 159 4.96 1.58 -4.91
CA ALA A 159 4.42 2.44 -3.85
C ALA A 159 3.62 1.64 -2.81
N LEU A 160 2.82 0.68 -3.26
CA LEU A 160 2.06 -0.20 -2.37
C LEU A 160 3.00 -1.08 -1.54
N PHE A 161 4.00 -1.67 -2.17
CA PHE A 161 4.99 -2.51 -1.51
C PHE A 161 5.80 -1.72 -0.48
N GLU A 162 6.30 -0.54 -0.85
CA GLU A 162 7.04 0.35 0.05
C GLU A 162 6.17 0.73 1.27
N TYR A 163 4.90 1.07 1.05
CA TYR A 163 4.02 1.44 2.15
C TYR A 163 3.72 0.28 3.10
N CYS A 164 3.52 -0.92 2.58
CA CYS A 164 3.16 -2.09 3.39
C CYS A 164 4.38 -2.73 4.09
N PHE A 165 5.56 -2.68 3.47
CA PHE A 165 6.73 -3.47 3.85
C PHE A 165 8.02 -2.68 4.07
N GLY A 166 8.08 -1.42 3.63
CA GLY A 166 9.27 -0.58 3.76
C GLY A 166 9.15 0.52 4.80
N ARG A 167 7.97 1.15 4.90
CA ARG A 167 7.79 2.45 5.57
C ARG A 167 7.09 2.41 6.93
N ARG A 168 6.42 1.31 7.29
CA ARG A 168 5.69 1.21 8.56
C ARG A 168 6.60 0.96 9.76
N ALA A 169 7.68 0.20 9.58
CA ALA A 169 8.66 -0.03 10.62
C ALA A 169 9.58 1.18 10.87
N THR A 170 9.03 2.35 11.19
CA THR A 170 9.83 3.50 11.65
C THR A 170 9.72 3.65 13.16
N ASP A 171 10.84 4.02 13.80
CA ASP A 171 10.85 4.35 15.24
C ASP A 171 10.14 5.70 15.53
N ARG A 172 9.54 6.32 14.50
CA ARG A 172 8.93 7.64 14.50
C ARG A 172 7.69 7.64 13.60
N PRO A 173 6.59 7.02 14.05
CA PRO A 173 5.33 7.09 13.30
C PRO A 173 4.94 8.56 13.11
N TRP A 174 4.36 8.90 11.95
CA TRP A 174 3.91 10.27 11.65
C TRP A 174 2.84 10.75 12.64
N ASN A 175 2.08 9.81 13.21
CA ASN A 175 1.17 10.03 14.34
C ASN A 175 0.96 8.71 15.11
N ASN A 176 0.31 8.75 16.28
CA ASN A 176 0.09 7.58 17.14
C ASN A 176 -0.79 6.47 16.51
N HIS A 177 -1.36 6.69 15.32
CA HIS A 177 -2.20 5.72 14.61
C HIS A 177 -1.44 4.99 13.49
N GLU A 178 -0.20 5.37 13.17
CA GLU A 178 0.57 4.60 12.18
C GLU A 178 1.10 3.29 12.79
N PRO A 179 1.07 2.18 12.03
CA PRO A 179 1.61 0.92 12.52
C PRO A 179 3.10 0.99 12.77
N MET A 180 3.51 0.60 13.98
CA MET A 180 4.91 0.48 14.37
C MET A 180 5.66 -0.63 13.61
N TYR A 181 4.93 -1.57 13.01
CA TYR A 181 5.50 -2.74 12.34
C TYR A 181 4.95 -2.87 10.91
N ASN A 182 5.79 -3.35 10.01
CA ASN A 182 5.39 -3.72 8.65
C ASN A 182 4.41 -4.90 8.67
N MET A 183 3.63 -5.05 7.60
CA MET A 183 2.60 -6.09 7.55
C MET A 183 3.17 -7.52 7.50
N ASP A 184 4.40 -7.70 7.04
CA ASP A 184 5.12 -8.99 7.05
C ASP A 184 5.80 -9.28 8.40
N ASP A 185 5.62 -8.43 9.42
CA ASP A 185 6.15 -8.65 10.77
C ASP A 185 5.11 -9.32 11.67
N VAL A 186 5.44 -10.45 12.32
CA VAL A 186 4.53 -11.15 13.24
C VAL A 186 4.02 -10.29 14.39
N ARG A 187 4.74 -9.23 14.77
CA ARG A 187 4.36 -8.31 15.84
C ARG A 187 3.26 -7.34 15.38
N PHE A 188 3.17 -7.03 14.08
CA PHE A 188 2.05 -6.26 13.52
C PHE A 188 0.72 -6.95 13.83
N TRP A 189 0.63 -8.25 13.54
CA TRP A 189 -0.56 -9.07 13.73
C TRP A 189 -0.97 -9.29 15.19
N LYS A 190 -0.06 -9.06 16.12
CA LYS A 190 -0.28 -9.15 17.57
C LYS A 190 -0.47 -7.78 18.22
N GLY A 191 -0.24 -6.70 17.48
CA GLY A 191 -0.32 -5.33 17.97
C GLY A 191 -1.77 -4.85 18.17
N GLU A 192 -1.92 -3.80 18.96
CA GLU A 192 -3.23 -3.21 19.30
C GLU A 192 -4.02 -2.82 18.05
N GLN A 193 -3.37 -2.23 17.06
CA GLN A 193 -4.03 -1.80 15.81
C GLN A 193 -4.70 -2.94 15.05
N PHE A 194 -4.07 -4.12 14.95
CA PHE A 194 -4.73 -5.25 14.28
C PHE A 194 -5.83 -5.86 15.16
N ASN A 195 -5.69 -5.76 16.49
CA ASN A 195 -6.74 -6.20 17.40
C ASN A 195 -7.98 -5.31 17.34
N GLU A 196 -7.84 -4.00 17.10
CA GLU A 196 -8.97 -3.09 16.87
C GLU A 196 -9.81 -3.56 15.68
N ILE A 197 -9.16 -3.93 14.57
CA ILE A 197 -9.83 -4.48 13.38
C ILE A 197 -10.61 -5.76 13.72
N LYS A 198 -10.05 -6.65 14.55
CA LYS A 198 -10.71 -7.89 14.98
C LYS A 198 -12.02 -7.64 15.74
N SER A 199 -12.11 -6.51 16.45
CA SER A 199 -13.29 -6.12 17.20
C SER A 199 -14.24 -5.19 16.42
N ASP A 200 -13.85 -4.71 15.25
CA ASP A 200 -14.64 -3.73 14.51
C ASP A 200 -15.82 -4.37 13.77
N THR A 201 -16.90 -3.61 13.71
CA THR A 201 -18.15 -3.92 13.01
C THR A 201 -18.36 -3.09 11.75
N SER A 202 -17.52 -2.07 11.49
CA SER A 202 -17.58 -1.19 10.33
C SER A 202 -16.99 -1.79 9.04
N PHE A 203 -17.17 -3.09 8.84
CA PHE A 203 -16.77 -3.72 7.59
C PHE A 203 -17.61 -3.19 6.42
N ILE A 204 -17.11 -3.34 5.20
CA ILE A 204 -17.81 -2.88 4.00
C ILE A 204 -19.08 -3.71 3.81
N HIS A 205 -20.24 -3.10 4.04
CA HIS A 205 -21.53 -3.72 3.81
C HIS A 205 -21.91 -3.63 2.33
N LEU A 206 -21.98 -4.78 1.67
CA LEU A 206 -22.52 -4.89 0.33
C LEU A 206 -24.05 -5.00 0.40
N LYS A 207 -24.74 -4.20 -0.41
CA LYS A 207 -26.18 -4.32 -0.67
C LYS A 207 -26.49 -5.43 -1.65
#